data_AF-A0A4Y1QQQ9-F1
#
_entry.id   AF-A0A4Y1QQQ9-F1
#
_cell.length_a   1.000
_cell.length_b   1.000
_cell.length_c   1.000
_cell.angle_alpha   90.00
_cell.angle_beta   90.00
_cell.angle_gamma   90.00
#
_symmetry.space_group_name_H-M   'P 1'
#
loop_
_entity.id
_entity.type
_entity.pdbx_description
1 polymer ?
#
loop_
_entity_poly.entity_id
_entity_poly.type
_entity_poly.pdbx_seq_one_letter_code
_entity_poly.pdbx_strand_id
1 'polypeptide(L)' 'MIKLCCSKPKTVEEILKIDIKPGWKKGTKITFPDKGNQEPGVSPADLIFVVDEKPHGVFKRDGNDLVI' A
#
# COMPACT_ATOMS: atom_id res chain seq x y z
N MET A 1 41.37 2.32 -14.66
CA MET A 1 40.42 3.11 -13.83
C MET A 1 39.02 2.67 -14.25
N ILE A 2 38.38 1.80 -13.45
CA ILE A 2 37.10 1.18 -13.83
C ILE A 2 36.01 2.23 -13.69
N LYS A 3 35.34 2.53 -14.80
CA LYS A 3 34.23 3.48 -14.88
C LYS A 3 33.04 2.88 -14.12
N LEU A 4 32.82 3.37 -12.90
CA LEU A 4 31.60 3.10 -12.14
C LEU A 4 30.42 3.65 -12.97
N CYS A 5 29.62 2.77 -13.57
CA CYS A 5 28.37 3.18 -14.18
C CYS A 5 27.44 3.67 -13.06
N CYS A 6 27.17 4.98 -13.03
CA CYS A 6 26.06 5.54 -12.28
C CYS A 6 24.75 5.05 -12.91
N SER A 7 24.30 3.87 -12.49
CA SER A 7 22.93 3.42 -12.75
C SER A 7 22.00 4.36 -12.00
N LYS A 8 21.41 5.32 -12.72
CA LYS A 8 20.33 6.15 -12.18
C LYS A 8 19.23 5.19 -11.66
N PRO A 9 18.63 5.44 -10.48
CA PRO A 9 17.52 4.62 -10.01
C PRO A 9 16.40 4.68 -11.05
N LYS A 10 16.00 3.52 -11.58
CA LYS A 10 14.85 3.42 -12.49
C LYS A 10 13.61 3.30 -11.62
N THR A 11 12.77 4.33 -11.66
CA THR A 11 11.43 4.26 -11.07
C THR A 11 10.53 3.45 -11.99
N VAL A 12 10.06 2.30 -11.51
CA VAL A 12 9.07 1.47 -12.20
C VAL A 12 7.71 1.74 -11.58
N GLU A 13 6.74 2.10 -12.40
CA GLU A 13 5.35 2.29 -11.97
C GLU A 13 4.56 1.01 -12.26
N GLU A 14 3.85 0.50 -11.25
CA GLU A 14 3.00 -0.68 -11.35
C GLU A 14 1.62 -0.37 -10.77
N ILE A 15 0.56 -0.80 -11.47
CA ILE A 15 -0.82 -0.60 -11.02
C ILE A 15 -1.24 -1.83 -10.21
N LEU A 16 -1.30 -1.68 -8.88
CA LEU A 16 -1.83 -2.70 -7.98
C LEU A 16 -3.34 -2.49 -7.79
N LYS A 17 -4.14 -3.48 -8.19
CA LYS A 17 -5.60 -3.45 -8.00
C LYS A 17 -5.96 -3.99 -6.61
N ILE A 18 -6.73 -3.22 -5.87
CA ILE A 18 -7.24 -3.60 -4.55
C ILE A 18 -8.76 -3.64 -4.61
N ASP A 19 -9.32 -4.84 -4.54
CA ASP A 19 -10.76 -5.03 -4.46
C ASP A 19 -11.22 -4.95 -2.99
N ILE A 20 -11.86 -3.84 -2.62
CA ILE A 20 -12.36 -3.62 -1.27
C ILE A 20 -13.60 -4.50 -1.04
N LYS A 21 -13.48 -5.47 -0.13
CA LYS A 21 -14.62 -6.32 0.25
C LYS A 21 -15.52 -5.63 1.27
N PRO A 22 -16.85 -5.85 1.20
CA PRO A 22 -17.77 -5.32 2.19
C PRO A 22 -17.43 -5.86 3.58
N GLY A 23 -17.60 -5.02 4.60
CA GLY A 23 -17.35 -5.38 6.00
C GLY A 23 -15.92 -5.14 6.48
N TRP A 24 -14.97 -4.78 5.61
CA TRP A 24 -13.65 -4.32 6.06
C TRP A 24 -13.78 -3.13 7.01
N LYS A 25 -13.03 -3.21 8.10
CA LYS A 25 -12.95 -2.19 9.15
C LYS A 25 -11.68 -1.39 8.98
N LYS A 26 -11.65 -0.19 9.55
CA LYS A 26 -10.41 0.56 9.76
C LYS A 26 -9.32 -0.35 10.35
N GLY A 27 -8.13 -0.30 9.77
CA GLY A 27 -6.97 -1.08 10.21
C GLY A 27 -6.79 -2.42 9.50
N THR A 28 -7.67 -2.81 8.58
CA THR A 28 -7.45 -3.98 7.72
C THR A 28 -6.16 -3.81 6.93
N LYS A 29 -5.24 -4.79 7.00
CA LYS A 29 -3.94 -4.74 6.33
C LYS A 29 -3.96 -5.58 5.05
N ILE A 30 -3.43 -5.03 3.98
CA ILE A 30 -3.32 -5.68 2.67
C ILE A 30 -1.84 -5.64 2.29
N THR A 31 -1.21 -6.81 2.23
CA THR A 31 0.24 -6.94 2.01
C THR A 31 0.50 -7.38 0.58
N PHE A 32 1.40 -6.65 -0.10
CA PHE A 32 1.96 -7.02 -1.39
C PHE A 32 3.44 -7.35 -1.20
N PRO A 33 3.84 -8.63 -1.27
CA PRO A 33 5.22 -9.03 -1.05
C PRO A 33 6.13 -8.50 -2.15
N ASP A 34 7.36 -8.16 -1.80
CA ASP A 34 8.43 -7.78 -2.73
C ASP A 34 8.12 -6.58 -3.66
N LYS A 35 7.15 -5.73 -3.30
CA LYS A 35 6.74 -4.53 -4.06
C LYS A 35 7.34 -3.21 -3.57
N GLY A 36 8.28 -3.27 -2.64
CA GLY A 36 8.99 -2.12 -2.09
C GLY A 36 10.17 -1.67 -2.94
N ASN A 37 11.05 -0.87 -2.34
CA ASN A 37 12.25 -0.39 -3.00
C ASN A 37 13.17 -1.56 -3.37
N GLN A 38 13.65 -1.60 -4.61
CA GLN A 38 14.60 -2.61 -5.07
C GLN A 38 16.02 -2.05 -4.98
N GLU A 39 16.88 -2.70 -4.18
CA GLU A 39 18.29 -2.36 -4.06
C GLU A 39 19.17 -3.51 -4.57
N PRO A 40 20.30 -3.24 -5.24
CA PRO A 40 21.19 -4.29 -5.71
C PRO A 40 21.70 -5.17 -4.56
N GLY A 41 21.35 -6.45 -4.57
CA GLY A 41 21.82 -7.43 -3.58
C GLY A 41 20.93 -7.59 -2.34
N VAL A 42 19.77 -6.92 -2.29
CA VAL A 42 18.80 -7.03 -1.18
C VAL A 42 17.43 -7.41 -1.73
N SER A 43 16.70 -8.28 -1.02
CA SER A 43 15.31 -8.59 -1.36
C SER A 43 14.44 -7.34 -1.16
N PRO A 44 13.49 -7.05 -2.07
CA PRO A 44 12.64 -5.88 -1.93
C PRO A 44 11.76 -5.97 -0.67
N ALA A 45 11.39 -4.82 -0.11
CA ALA A 45 10.49 -4.79 1.04
C ALA A 45 9.04 -5.12 0.64
N ASP A 46 8.21 -5.48 1.63
CA ASP A 46 6.78 -5.66 1.44
C ASP A 46 6.05 -4.32 1.48
N LEU A 47 5.04 -4.17 0.63
CA LEU A 47 4.19 -2.99 0.58
C LEU A 47 2.87 -3.27 1.29
N ILE A 48 2.63 -2.60 2.41
CA ILE A 48 1.47 -2.82 3.28
C ILE A 48 0.52 -1.64 3.17
N PHE A 49 -0.67 -1.87 2.64
CA PHE A 49 -1.76 -0.91 2.70
C PHE A 49 -2.59 -1.12 3.96
N VAL A 50 -2.99 -0.02 4.59
CA VAL A 50 -3.91 -0.02 5.72
C VAL A 50 -5.19 0.68 5.29
N VAL A 51 -6.31 -0.02 5.42
CA VAL A 51 -7.63 0.56 5.12
C VAL A 51 -7.96 1.58 6.20
N ASP A 52 -8.23 2.81 5.80
CA ASP A 52 -8.74 3.87 6.67
C ASP A 52 -10.15 4.28 6.26
N GLU A 53 -10.94 4.68 7.25
CA GLU A 53 -12.31 5.13 7.07
C GLU A 53 -12.31 6.64 6.84
N LYS A 54 -12.75 7.06 5.66
CA LYS A 54 -12.91 8.48 5.35
C LYS A 54 -14.19 9.00 6.03
N PRO A 55 -14.14 10.14 6.75
CA PRO A 55 -15.33 10.70 7.37
C PRO A 55 -16.38 11.06 6.32
N HIS A 56 -17.63 10.70 6.59
CA HIS A 56 -18.78 11.04 5.76
C HIS A 56 -19.59 12.15 6.43
N GLY A 57 -20.19 13.05 5.64
CA GLY A 57 -20.86 14.25 6.17
C GLY A 57 -22.18 14.00 6.91
N VAL A 58 -22.67 12.77 6.89
CA VAL A 58 -23.99 12.37 7.44
C VAL A 58 -23.91 11.13 8.31
N PHE A 59 -22.91 10.27 8.09
CA PHE A 59 -22.81 9.00 8.78
C PHE A 59 -21.42 8.82 9.34
N LYS A 60 -21.35 8.33 10.57
CA LYS A 60 -20.15 7.81 11.19
C LYS A 60 -20.34 6.32 11.38
N ARG A 61 -19.32 5.55 11.04
CA ARG A 61 -19.33 4.11 11.27
C ARG A 61 -18.91 3.84 12.71
N ASP A 62 -19.69 3.04 13.42
CA ASP A 62 -19.33 2.49 14.72
C ASP A 62 -19.38 0.96 14.63
N GLY A 63 -18.21 0.34 14.45
CA GLY A 63 -18.09 -1.10 14.24
C GLY A 63 -18.82 -1.59 12.98
N ASN A 64 -19.99 -2.18 13.18
CA ASN A 64 -20.84 -2.72 12.12
C ASN A 64 -22.06 -1.83 11.82
N ASP A 65 -22.26 -0.76 12.59
CA ASP A 65 -23.42 0.11 12.53
C ASP A 65 -23.08 1.48 11.94
N LEU A 66 -24.10 2.18 11.44
CA LEU A 66 -24.02 3.55 10.95
C LEU A 66 -24.79 4.45 11.92
N VAL A 67 -24.10 5.42 12.50
CA VAL A 67 -24.68 6.45 13.38
C VAL A 67 -24.66 7.80 12.67
N ILE A 68 -25.63 8.67 12.96
CA ILE A 68 -25.73 10.04 12.43
C ILE A 68 -25.05 11.01 13.41
#